data_AF-A0A5N5SXG7-F1
#
_entry.id   AF-A0A5N5SXG7-F1
#
_cell.length_a   1.000
_cell.length_b   1.000
_cell.length_c   1.000
_cell.angle_alpha   90.00
_cell.angle_beta   90.00
_cell.angle_gamma   90.00
#
_symmetry.space_group_name_H-M   'P 1'
#
loop_
_entity.id
_entity.type
_entity.pdbx_description
1 polymer ?
#
loop_
_entity_poly.entity_id
_entity_poly.type
_entity_poly.pdbx_seq_one_letter_code
_entity_poly.pdbx_strand_id
1 'polypeptide(L)'
;IVIGCIWLFSSALAVPNAIALRVKNLPDDRGNLVPVCGVHNMDPVTMQMYMHILVCVQYFFPLGIITFAYVRIGWELWGAQTPGNANDGRDAQVLKNKKNLN
;
A
#
# COMPACT_ATOMS: atom_id res chain seq x y z
N ILE A 1 3.28 19.04 -4.28
CA ILE A 1 1.85 19.09 -3.92
C ILE A 1 1.35 17.72 -3.45
N VAL A 2 1.36 16.68 -4.30
CA VAL A 2 0.86 15.33 -3.94
C VAL A 2 1.47 14.76 -2.65
N ILE A 3 2.80 14.76 -2.54
CA ILE A 3 3.50 14.26 -1.33
C ILE A 3 3.09 15.05 -0.09
N GLY A 4 2.95 16.38 -0.20
CA GLY A 4 2.48 17.22 0.89
C GLY A 4 1.06 16.84 1.35
N CYS A 5 0.16 16.58 0.41
CA CYS A 5 -1.20 16.13 0.74
C CYS A 5 -1.19 14.78 1.45
N ILE A 6 -0.32 13.85 1.06
CA ILE A 6 -0.18 12.54 1.73
C ILE A 6 0.27 12.75 3.19
N TRP A 7 1.29 13.57 3.41
CA TRP A 7 1.76 13.87 4.78
C TRP A 7 0.67 14.50 5.65
N LEU A 8 -0.07 15.47 5.12
CA LEU A 8 -1.16 16.12 5.84
C LEU A 8 -2.27 15.12 6.18
N PHE A 9 -2.66 14.27 5.22
CA PHE A 9 -3.68 13.24 5.42
C PHE A 9 -3.24 12.19 6.45
N SER A 10 -2.01 11.66 6.33
CA SER A 10 -1.45 10.71 7.29
C SER A 10 -1.34 11.30 8.70
N SER A 11 -0.93 12.56 8.80
CA SER A 11 -0.85 13.25 10.09
C SER A 11 -2.24 13.41 10.71
N ALA A 12 -3.24 13.81 9.92
CA ALA A 12 -4.62 13.94 10.38
C ALA A 12 -5.19 12.61 10.89
N LEU A 13 -4.95 11.51 10.16
CA LEU A 13 -5.36 10.17 10.60
C LEU A 13 -4.65 9.72 11.88
N ALA A 14 -3.44 10.18 12.16
CA ALA A 14 -2.70 9.82 13.37
C ALA A 14 -3.16 10.57 14.64
N VAL A 15 -3.86 11.70 14.49
CA VAL A 15 -4.29 12.56 15.62
C VAL A 15 -5.12 11.81 16.68
N PRO A 16 -6.15 11.01 16.32
CA PRO A 16 -6.96 10.31 17.30
C PRO A 16 -6.15 9.34 18.16
N ASN A 17 -5.21 8.60 17.56
CA ASN A 17 -4.29 7.74 18.31
C ASN A 17 -3.42 8.53 19.30
N ALA A 18 -2.88 9.68 18.87
CA ALA A 18 -2.05 10.54 19.72
C ALA A 18 -2.83 11.09 20.93
N ILE A 19 -4.15 11.25 20.82
CA ILE A 19 -5.03 11.68 21.91
C ILE A 19 -5.41 10.50 22.80
N ALA A 20 -5.78 9.37 22.19
CA ALA A 20 -6.34 8.20 22.86
C ALA A 20 -5.33 7.42 23.72
N LEU A 21 -4.09 7.28 23.23
CA LEU A 21 -3.03 6.48 23.85
C LEU A 21 -2.36 7.26 24.99
N ARG A 22 -2.36 6.68 26.18
CA ARG A 22 -1.63 7.21 27.34
C ARG A 22 -0.97 6.09 28.12
N VAL A 23 0.14 6.41 28.76
CA VAL A 23 0.81 5.52 29.71
C VAL A 23 0.19 5.75 31.09
N LYS A 24 -0.27 4.68 31.72
CA LYS A 24 -0.73 4.67 33.12
C LYS A 24 -0.06 3.53 33.87
N ASN A 25 0.22 3.74 35.14
CA ASN A 25 0.72 2.68 36.01
C ASN A 25 -0.45 1.81 36.46
N LEU A 26 -0.46 0.55 36.03
CA LEU A 26 -1.45 -0.45 36.44
C LEU A 26 -0.79 -1.49 37.35
N PRO A 27 -1.51 -2.05 38.33
CA PRO A 27 -0.98 -3.15 39.12
C PRO A 27 -0.84 -4.42 38.26
N ASP A 28 0.33 -5.05 38.31
CA ASP A 28 0.59 -6.41 37.82
C ASP A 28 -0.03 -7.46 38.77
N ASP A 29 -0.05 -8.74 38.37
CA ASP A 29 -0.58 -9.87 39.16
C ASP A 29 0.08 -10.00 40.55
N ARG A 30 1.27 -9.43 40.72
CA ARG A 30 2.02 -9.37 42.00
C ARG A 30 1.78 -8.09 42.81
N GLY A 31 0.87 -7.21 42.36
CA GLY A 31 0.58 -5.92 42.99
C GLY A 31 1.62 -4.82 42.73
N ASN A 32 2.65 -5.10 41.91
CA ASN A 32 3.64 -4.09 41.53
C ASN A 32 3.05 -3.16 40.47
N LEU A 33 3.26 -1.85 40.61
CA LEU A 33 2.83 -0.87 39.62
C LEU A 33 3.76 -0.89 38.41
N VAL A 34 3.21 -1.22 37.24
CA VAL A 34 3.94 -1.26 35.96
C VAL A 34 3.35 -0.25 34.98
N PRO A 35 4.18 0.49 34.22
CA PRO A 35 3.70 1.42 33.21
C PRO A 35 3.17 0.67 31.99
N VAL A 36 1.88 0.84 31.69
CA VAL A 36 1.20 0.24 30.53
C VAL A 36 0.68 1.34 29.62
N CYS A 37 0.92 1.21 28.31
CA CYS A 37 0.32 2.08 27.30
C CYS A 37 -1.03 1.51 26.87
N GLY A 38 -2.10 2.29 27.04
CA GLY A 38 -3.46 1.87 26.73
C GLY A 38 -4.34 3.00 26.24
N VAL A 39 -5.51 2.62 25.73
CA VAL A 39 -6.56 3.56 25.34
C VAL A 39 -7.25 4.01 26.62
N HIS A 40 -7.11 5.30 26.95
CA HIS A 40 -7.67 5.84 28.18
C HIS A 40 -8.52 7.09 27.97
N ASN A 41 -8.30 7.85 26.90
CA ASN A 41 -8.98 9.13 26.64
C ASN A 41 -10.09 9.03 25.59
N MET A 42 -10.46 7.82 25.18
CA MET A 42 -11.54 7.59 24.22
C MET A 42 -12.39 6.41 24.65
N ASP A 43 -13.68 6.51 24.34
CA ASP A 43 -14.63 5.42 24.52
C ASP A 43 -14.25 4.21 23.65
N PRO A 44 -14.35 2.97 24.16
CA PRO A 44 -13.95 1.77 23.44
C PRO A 44 -14.71 1.55 22.14
N VAL A 45 -16.00 1.92 22.07
CA VAL A 45 -16.80 1.77 20.84
C VAL A 45 -16.30 2.74 19.77
N THR A 46 -16.01 3.97 20.17
CA THR A 46 -15.44 4.99 19.27
C THR A 46 -14.07 4.55 18.75
N MET A 47 -13.21 4.04 19.64
CA MET A 47 -11.88 3.53 19.28
C MET A 47 -11.98 2.33 18.34
N GLN A 48 -12.92 1.42 18.56
CA GLN A 48 -13.17 0.29 17.68
C GLN A 48 -13.60 0.75 16.29
N MET A 49 -14.57 1.66 16.17
CA MET A 49 -14.98 2.20 14.87
C MET A 49 -13.82 2.88 14.14
N TYR A 50 -13.04 3.70 14.85
CA TYR A 50 -11.85 4.35 14.30
C TYR A 50 -10.84 3.33 13.76
N MET A 51 -10.57 2.24 14.49
CA MET A 51 -9.66 1.18 14.02
C MET A 51 -10.17 0.51 12.74
N HIS A 52 -11.48 0.24 12.64
CA HIS A 52 -12.06 -0.34 11.41
C HIS A 52 -11.90 0.62 10.23
N ILE A 53 -12.17 1.91 10.42
CA ILE A 53 -11.96 2.93 9.39
C ILE A 53 -10.50 2.97 8.96
N LEU A 54 -9.56 2.91 9.91
CA LEU A 54 -8.15 3.00 9.63
C LEU A 54 -7.66 1.78 8.83
N VAL A 55 -8.12 0.57 9.17
CA VAL A 55 -7.84 -0.64 8.37
C VAL A 55 -8.40 -0.52 6.95
N CYS A 56 -9.63 0.00 6.79
CA CYS A 56 -10.21 0.25 5.47
C CYS A 56 -9.37 1.22 4.63
N VAL A 57 -8.99 2.37 5.21
CA VAL A 57 -8.27 3.42 4.50
C VAL A 57 -6.81 3.08 4.26
N GLN A 58 -6.14 2.41 5.20
CA GLN A 58 -4.70 2.18 5.17
C GLN A 58 -4.31 0.83 4.56
N TYR A 59 -5.21 -0.15 4.56
CA TYR A 59 -4.94 -1.50 4.05
C TYR A 59 -5.83 -1.84 2.84
N PHE A 60 -7.15 -1.89 3.01
CA PHE A 60 -8.04 -2.36 1.94
C PHE A 60 -8.03 -1.44 0.71
N PHE A 61 -8.08 -0.13 0.91
CA PHE A 61 -8.10 0.82 -0.20
C PHE A 61 -6.78 0.82 -0.99
N PRO A 62 -5.58 0.93 -0.37
CA PRO A 62 -4.32 0.82 -1.09
C PRO A 62 -4.15 -0.53 -1.77
N LEU A 63 -4.50 -1.64 -1.08
CA LEU A 63 -4.41 -2.98 -1.63
C LEU A 63 -5.33 -3.15 -2.85
N GLY A 64 -6.56 -2.65 -2.78
CA GLY A 64 -7.49 -2.67 -3.91
C GLY A 64 -6.96 -1.89 -5.11
N ILE A 65 -6.42 -0.68 -4.89
CA ILE A 65 -5.84 0.14 -5.96
C ILE A 65 -4.65 -0.56 -6.63
N ILE A 66 -3.69 -1.06 -5.84
CA ILE A 66 -2.52 -1.72 -6.41
C ILE A 66 -2.94 -3.00 -7.14
N THR A 67 -3.80 -3.83 -6.55
CA THR A 67 -4.25 -5.07 -7.20
C THR A 67 -4.93 -4.76 -8.52
N PHE A 68 -5.85 -3.79 -8.54
CA PHE A 68 -6.50 -3.38 -9.79
C PHE A 68 -5.50 -2.86 -10.83
N ALA A 69 -4.59 -1.96 -10.43
CA ALA A 69 -3.58 -1.41 -11.33
C ALA A 69 -2.68 -2.50 -11.92
N TYR A 70 -2.19 -3.43 -11.10
CA TYR A 70 -1.33 -4.52 -11.54
C TYR A 70 -2.07 -5.56 -12.38
N VAL A 71 -3.34 -5.85 -12.08
CA VAL A 71 -4.18 -6.70 -12.94
C VAL A 71 -4.33 -6.06 -14.33
N ARG A 72 -4.59 -4.75 -14.40
CA ARG A 72 -4.68 -4.03 -15.68
C ARG A 72 -3.35 -4.06 -16.43
N ILE A 73 -2.24 -3.76 -15.75
CA ILE A 73 -0.89 -3.84 -16.35
C ILE A 73 -0.64 -5.25 -16.88
N GLY A 74 -0.91 -6.28 -16.09
CA GLY A 74 -0.74 -7.68 -16.49
C GLY A 74 -1.58 -8.06 -17.70
N TRP A 75 -2.83 -7.59 -17.77
CA TRP A 75 -3.72 -7.82 -18.91
C TRP A 75 -3.18 -7.18 -20.19
N GLU A 76 -2.73 -5.93 -20.13
CA GLU A 76 -2.13 -5.25 -21.28
C GLU A 76 -0.84 -5.95 -21.74
N LEU A 77 -0.02 -6.45 -20.80
CA LEU A 77 1.20 -7.19 -21.13
C LEU A 77 0.95 -8.59 -21.70
N TRP A 78 -0.17 -9.25 -21.35
CA TRP A 78 -0.44 -10.63 -21.76
C TRP A 78 -0.55 -10.79 -23.29
N GLY A 79 -0.97 -9.75 -24.00
CA GLY A 79 -1.06 -9.72 -25.46
C GLY A 79 -0.09 -8.75 -26.14
N ALA A 80 0.58 -7.87 -25.39
CA ALA A 80 1.56 -6.97 -25.96
C ALA A 80 2.85 -7.74 -26.28
N GLN A 81 3.26 -7.71 -27.55
CA GLN A 81 4.62 -8.08 -27.91
C GLN A 81 5.56 -7.17 -27.12
N THR A 82 6.42 -7.76 -26.28
CA THR A 82 7.41 -7.02 -25.50
C THR A 82 8.11 -6.04 -26.44
N PRO A 83 8.18 -4.73 -26.13
CA PRO A 83 8.90 -3.75 -26.92
C PRO A 83 10.41 -4.00 -26.73
N GLY A 84 10.86 -5.06 -27.38
CA GLY A 84 12.16 -5.69 -27.29
C GLY A 84 12.51 -6.23 -28.65
N ASN A 85 12.64 -5.31 -29.62
CA ASN A 85 13.44 -5.51 -30.83
C ASN A 85 13.00 -6.61 -31.83
N ALA A 86 11.74 -7.04 -31.81
CA ALA A 86 11.13 -7.66 -32.99
C ALA A 86 10.78 -6.55 -34.00
N ASN A 87 11.82 -5.90 -34.55
CA ASN A 87 11.63 -5.01 -35.69
C ASN A 87 11.43 -5.94 -36.89
N ASP A 88 10.17 -6.30 -37.16
CA ASP A 88 9.77 -7.20 -38.25
C ASP A 88 10.45 -6.82 -39.58
N GLY A 89 10.62 -5.52 -39.84
CA GLY A 89 11.38 -5.02 -40.99
C GLY A 89 12.88 -5.38 -41.00
N ARG A 90 13.54 -5.43 -39.83
CA ARG A 90 14.96 -5.83 -39.71
C ARG A 90 15.10 -7.35 -39.77
N ASP A 91 14.21 -8.11 -39.13
CA ASP A 91 14.23 -9.57 -39.18
C ASP A 91 13.93 -10.08 -40.59
N ALA A 92 13.01 -9.43 -41.32
CA ALA A 92 12.76 -9.71 -42.74
C ALA A 92 13.96 -9.39 -43.64
N GLN A 93 14.70 -8.29 -43.37
CA GLN A 93 15.93 -7.97 -44.11
C GLN A 93 17.07 -8.96 -43.81
N VAL A 94 17.25 -9.39 -42.56
CA VAL A 94 18.27 -10.40 -42.19
C VAL A 94 17.97 -11.74 -42.86
N LEU A 95 16.69 -12.16 -42.92
CA LEU A 95 16.28 -13.37 -43.62
C LEU A 95 16.47 -13.29 -45.14
N LYS A 96 16.19 -12.14 -45.76
CA LYS A 96 16.47 -11.91 -47.19
C LYS A 96 17.97 -11.98 -47.50
N ASN A 97 18.81 -11.34 -46.68
CA ASN A 97 20.26 -11.34 -46.87
C ASN A 97 20.86 -12.74 -46.68
N LYS A 98 20.32 -13.55 -45.74
CA LYS A 98 20.71 -14.96 -45.60
C LYS A 98 20.31 -15.83 -46.80
N LYS A 99 19.20 -15.53 -47.48
CA LYS A 99 18.74 -16.28 -48.66
C LYS A 99 19.55 -16.00 -49.92
N ASN A 100 20.21 -14.85 -50.00
CA ASN A 100 21.06 -14.46 -51.13
C ASN A 100 22.53 -14.89 -50.99
N LEU A 101 22.88 -15.54 -49.87
CA LEU A 101 24.24 -15.99 -49.52
C LEU A 101 24.45 -17.50 -49.73
N ASN A 102 23.47 -18.21 -50.30
CA ASN A 102 23.59 -19.58 -50.81
C ASN A 102 23.20 -19.62 -52.29
#